data_AF-A0A0D0AGI7-F1
#
_entry.id   AF-A0A0D0AGI7-F1
#
_cell.length_a   1.000
_cell.length_b   1.000
_cell.length_c   1.000
_cell.angle_alpha   90.00
_cell.angle_beta   90.00
_cell.angle_gamma   90.00
#
_symmetry.space_group_name_H-M   'P 1'
#
loop_
_entity.id
_entity.type
_entity.pdbx_description
1 polymer ?
#
loop_
_entity_poly.entity_id
_entity_poly.type
_entity_poly.pdbx_seq_one_letter_code
_entity_poly.pdbx_strand_id
1 'polypeptide(L)'
;GMLERGRLLKWEHDCQSKFDIFVPVDLITVPRIAIVCRNPHSHPPPAPIKTPPPLVDLFRSLLMDMDWELADATPRRILCDSGFMRGLRTALGWTLDRSPTLADLHPSLANLDHVHRLMYKFRRDKYPMGTGFQGAELLVDKENKLPRHARYVRCAEMHTLPGGVDFRLIVCMSPLMSRHLLLARRVSIDTSFKRLHGWQEFEIEAWDNNHMRSLTGARAFINSHSAQAHLILFRRIFSIASEDTGTPVAFKHIHGSGYESVVADAHMGQGLGLGMFCAELSKNIKTPCVYEPHRKLCDLTPYDHLRRFYRLCVVHFKRNLRPLQTQVSKEVYNAMLSLSSSDAHPDFQRTLSVIRGGGRKAEAWLKDKLQTNKFALPTLYRPSSFIPEDIWRACPTTTNGNEQAHRNINRDGVHLTLLGGIMRGRAFDDRAAQSINVHALLGISTRDRDATHAYRASRSITRQGNLRLCHLLIFLTAS
;
A
#
# COMPACT_ATOMS: atom_id res chain seq x y z
N GLY A 1 -11.40 -26.54 24.26
CA GLY A 1 -11.67 -26.70 25.70
C GLY A 1 -12.64 -25.62 26.11
N MET A 2 -13.72 -25.97 26.82
CA MET A 2 -14.61 -24.99 27.43
C MET A 2 -13.89 -24.35 28.62
N LEU A 3 -13.87 -23.02 28.67
CA LEU A 3 -13.38 -22.30 29.84
C LEU A 3 -14.44 -22.41 30.95
N GLU A 4 -14.08 -23.04 32.06
CA GLU A 4 -14.92 -23.05 33.26
C GLU A 4 -14.81 -21.72 34.02
N ARG A 5 -15.94 -21.30 34.61
CA ARG A 5 -15.99 -20.08 35.40
C ARG A 5 -15.26 -20.32 36.72
N GLY A 6 -14.16 -19.59 36.94
CA GLY A 6 -13.37 -19.71 38.17
C GLY A 6 -14.21 -19.46 39.44
N ARG A 7 -13.98 -20.26 40.48
CA ARG A 7 -14.60 -20.11 41.79
C ARG A 7 -13.73 -19.18 42.66
N LEU A 8 -14.33 -18.14 43.23
CA LEU A 8 -13.68 -17.32 44.24
C LEU A 8 -13.47 -18.15 45.51
N LEU A 9 -12.23 -18.47 45.83
CA LEU A 9 -11.86 -19.07 47.11
C LEU A 9 -11.79 -17.95 48.15
N LYS A 10 -12.72 -17.95 49.11
CA LYS A 10 -12.55 -17.14 50.32
C LYS A 10 -11.46 -17.77 51.17
N TRP A 11 -10.53 -16.95 51.65
CA TRP A 11 -9.55 -17.39 52.64
C TRP A 11 -10.30 -17.81 53.90
N GLU A 12 -9.88 -18.91 54.55
CA GLU A 12 -10.61 -19.50 55.69
C GLU A 12 -10.67 -18.58 56.92
N HIS A 13 -9.81 -17.55 56.98
CA HIS A 13 -9.72 -16.62 58.09
C HIS A 13 -9.64 -15.17 57.61
N ASP A 14 -10.38 -14.29 58.28
CA ASP A 14 -10.32 -12.85 58.05
C ASP A 14 -8.96 -12.26 58.46
N CYS A 15 -8.48 -11.29 57.68
CA CYS A 15 -7.22 -10.60 57.97
C CYS A 15 -7.36 -9.77 59.26
N GLN A 16 -6.50 -10.03 60.24
CA GLN A 16 -6.47 -9.30 61.52
C GLN A 16 -5.61 -8.03 61.48
N SER A 17 -5.02 -7.72 60.32
CA SER A 17 -4.23 -6.52 60.10
C SER A 17 -5.12 -5.28 60.11
N LYS A 18 -4.69 -4.23 60.80
CA LYS A 18 -5.38 -2.95 60.90
C LYS A 18 -4.45 -1.84 60.42
N PHE A 19 -4.96 -0.88 59.66
CA PHE A 19 -4.18 0.28 59.22
C PHE A 19 -4.66 1.52 59.96
N ASP A 20 -3.76 2.20 60.68
CA ASP A 20 -3.99 3.56 61.13
C ASP A 20 -3.43 4.52 60.08
N ILE A 21 -4.23 5.51 59.68
CA ILE A 21 -3.82 6.52 58.70
C ILE A 21 -3.76 7.87 59.43
N PHE A 22 -2.56 8.40 59.59
CA PHE A 22 -2.31 9.71 60.16
C PHE A 22 -2.12 10.72 59.04
N VAL A 23 -3.07 11.65 58.94
CA VAL A 23 -3.04 12.75 57.97
C VAL A 23 -2.60 14.01 58.72
N PRO A 24 -1.51 14.69 58.31
CA PRO A 24 -1.12 15.96 58.90
C PRO A 24 -2.24 17.00 58.79
N VAL A 25 -2.37 17.87 59.79
CA VAL A 25 -3.35 18.96 59.79
C VAL A 25 -3.13 19.90 58.59
N ASP A 26 -1.87 20.06 58.17
CA ASP A 26 -1.49 20.87 57.03
C ASP A 26 -0.69 20.05 56.00
N LEU A 27 -1.41 19.56 54.98
CA LEU A 27 -0.85 18.79 53.87
C LEU A 27 -0.06 19.64 52.87
N ILE A 28 -0.18 20.97 52.91
CA ILE A 28 0.60 21.87 52.04
C ILE A 28 2.04 21.92 52.56
N THR A 29 2.20 22.07 53.88
CA THR A 29 3.51 22.19 54.52
C THR A 29 4.18 20.82 54.76
N VAL A 30 3.38 19.75 54.99
CA VAL A 30 3.87 18.37 55.13
C VAL A 30 3.11 17.42 54.18
N PRO A 31 3.57 17.23 52.93
CA PRO A 31 2.84 16.47 51.91
C PRO A 31 3.05 14.95 52.03
N ARG A 32 2.99 14.40 53.25
CA ARG A 32 3.18 12.98 53.51
C ARG A 32 2.19 12.51 54.58
N ILE A 33 1.50 11.41 54.31
CA ILE A 33 0.69 10.70 55.32
C ILE A 33 1.51 9.56 55.93
N ALA A 34 1.28 9.26 57.20
CA ALA A 34 1.85 8.07 57.83
C ALA A 34 0.78 6.98 57.89
N ILE A 35 1.09 5.81 57.33
CA ILE A 35 0.21 4.64 57.40
C ILE A 35 0.92 3.61 58.27
N VAL A 36 0.31 3.24 59.40
CA VAL A 36 0.85 2.24 60.33
C VAL A 36 0.01 0.98 60.22
N CYS A 37 0.64 -0.10 59.77
CA CYS A 37 0.05 -1.43 59.77
C CYS A 37 0.26 -2.09 61.14
N ARG A 38 -0.82 -2.33 61.88
CA ARG A 38 -0.85 -3.12 63.11
C ARG A 38 -1.18 -4.57 62.77
N ASN A 39 -0.44 -5.49 63.39
CA ASN A 39 -0.52 -6.94 63.20
C ASN A 39 -0.07 -7.43 61.81
N PRO A 40 0.61 -8.57 61.73
CA PRO A 40 0.99 -9.17 60.45
C PRO A 40 -0.25 -9.65 59.67
N HIS A 41 -0.17 -9.61 58.34
CA HIS A 41 -1.20 -10.21 57.49
C HIS A 41 -1.23 -11.74 57.63
N SER A 42 -2.42 -12.32 57.69
CA SER A 42 -2.66 -13.78 57.74
C SER A 42 -2.81 -14.43 56.35
N HIS A 43 -2.53 -13.66 55.29
CA HIS A 43 -2.62 -14.09 53.90
C HIS A 43 -1.45 -13.49 53.11
N PRO A 44 -1.05 -14.10 51.99
CA PRO A 44 -0.05 -13.51 51.10
C PRO A 44 -0.55 -12.16 50.53
N PRO A 45 0.36 -11.25 50.15
CA PRO A 45 -0.02 -10.05 49.43
C PRO A 45 -0.87 -10.39 48.19
N PRO A 46 -1.90 -9.60 47.86
CA PRO A 46 -2.63 -9.79 46.63
C PRO A 46 -1.66 -9.70 45.46
N ALA A 47 -1.86 -10.53 44.43
CA ALA A 47 -1.04 -10.47 43.23
C ALA A 47 -1.06 -9.03 42.66
N PRO A 48 0.09 -8.48 42.21
CA PRO A 48 0.22 -7.11 41.71
C PRO A 48 -0.39 -6.96 40.30
N ILE A 49 -1.70 -7.22 40.18
CA ILE A 49 -2.45 -7.28 38.92
C ILE A 49 -2.72 -5.87 38.38
N LYS A 50 -2.78 -4.85 39.26
CA LYS A 50 -3.03 -3.47 38.87
C LYS A 50 -1.71 -2.74 38.58
N THR A 51 -1.68 -2.00 37.49
CA THR A 51 -0.57 -1.08 37.17
C THR A 51 -0.69 0.16 38.06
N PRO A 52 0.36 0.53 38.82
CA PRO A 52 0.34 1.73 39.66
C PRO A 52 0.06 3.01 38.85
N PRO A 53 -0.69 4.00 39.37
CA PRO A 53 -1.02 5.23 38.64
C PRO A 53 0.19 5.96 38.03
N PRO A 54 1.32 6.15 38.75
CA PRO A 54 2.50 6.80 38.16
C PRO A 54 3.06 6.05 36.95
N LEU A 55 2.99 4.71 36.96
CA LEU A 55 3.41 3.89 35.83
C LEU A 55 2.41 3.97 34.67
N VAL A 56 1.11 4.07 34.96
CA VAL A 56 0.07 4.31 33.94
C VAL A 56 0.29 5.66 33.25
N ASP A 57 0.62 6.70 34.01
CA ASP A 57 0.88 8.04 33.48
C ASP A 57 2.16 8.09 32.64
N LEU A 58 3.23 7.44 33.12
CA LEU A 58 4.45 7.23 32.33
C LEU A 58 4.15 6.50 31.02
N PHE A 59 3.40 5.39 31.08
CA PHE A 59 3.02 4.60 29.91
C PHE A 59 2.21 5.44 28.92
N ARG A 60 1.30 6.29 29.42
CA ARG A 60 0.53 7.23 28.62
C ARG A 60 1.43 8.24 27.92
N SER A 61 2.36 8.88 28.65
CA SER A 61 3.29 9.85 28.08
C SER A 61 4.09 9.23 26.94
N LEU A 62 4.74 8.09 27.20
CA LEU A 62 5.55 7.40 26.20
C LEU A 62 4.75 6.99 24.96
N LEU A 63 3.50 6.55 25.13
CA LEU A 63 2.62 6.22 24.00
C LEU A 63 2.18 7.45 23.21
N MET A 64 1.98 8.60 23.87
CA MET A 64 1.63 9.84 23.19
C MET A 64 2.82 10.40 22.40
N ASP A 65 4.03 10.20 22.91
CA ASP A 65 5.30 10.58 22.28
C ASP A 65 5.64 9.75 21.03
N MET A 66 5.01 8.58 20.84
CA MET A 66 5.06 7.82 19.58
C MET A 66 4.36 8.56 18.41
N ASP A 67 3.79 9.72 18.68
CA ASP A 67 3.01 10.55 17.77
C ASP A 67 1.98 9.76 16.93
N TRP A 68 2.07 9.81 15.60
CA TRP A 68 1.10 9.19 14.72
C TRP A 68 1.20 7.65 14.75
N GLU A 69 2.33 7.09 15.19
CA GLU A 69 2.55 5.64 15.24
C GLU A 69 1.64 4.95 16.26
N LEU A 70 1.12 5.68 17.25
CA LEU A 70 0.11 5.19 18.19
C LEU A 70 -1.16 4.68 17.48
N ALA A 71 -1.48 5.23 16.30
CA ALA A 71 -2.63 4.78 15.50
C ALA A 71 -2.57 3.28 15.20
N ASP A 72 -1.35 2.74 15.11
CA ASP A 72 -1.09 1.37 14.67
C ASP A 72 -0.25 0.56 15.67
N ALA A 73 -0.12 1.06 16.91
CA ALA A 73 0.62 0.40 17.95
C ALA A 73 -0.07 -0.92 18.38
N THR A 74 0.73 -1.92 18.73
CA THR A 74 0.26 -3.14 19.39
C THR A 74 1.21 -3.47 20.52
N PRO A 75 0.83 -4.30 21.51
CA PRO A 75 1.76 -4.68 22.58
C PRO A 75 3.10 -5.20 22.05
N ARG A 76 3.08 -5.94 20.94
CA ARG A 76 4.29 -6.40 20.25
C ARG A 76 5.10 -5.27 19.62
N ARG A 77 4.45 -4.27 19.03
CA ARG A 77 5.16 -3.15 18.37
C ARG A 77 5.80 -2.20 19.37
N ILE A 78 5.14 -1.90 20.49
CA ILE A 78 5.74 -1.08 21.55
C ILE A 78 6.96 -1.77 22.19
N LEU A 79 6.96 -3.11 22.26
CA LEU A 79 8.11 -3.89 22.69
C LEU A 79 9.30 -3.80 21.72
N CYS A 80 9.02 -3.62 20.44
CA CYS A 80 10.04 -3.41 19.40
C CYS A 80 10.43 -1.94 19.23
N ASP A 81 9.68 -1.01 19.83
CA ASP A 81 9.92 0.42 19.73
C ASP A 81 11.06 0.83 20.68
N SER A 82 12.16 1.31 20.09
CA SER A 82 13.37 1.63 20.84
C SER A 82 13.23 2.88 21.69
N GLY A 83 12.40 3.85 21.27
CA GLY A 83 12.13 5.07 22.04
C GLY A 83 11.29 4.77 23.26
N PHE A 84 10.17 4.08 23.06
CA PHE A 84 9.26 3.62 24.09
C PHE A 84 9.98 2.75 25.13
N MET A 85 10.67 1.69 24.67
CA MET A 85 11.36 0.78 25.59
C MET A 85 12.53 1.44 26.31
N ARG A 86 13.25 2.37 25.67
CA ARG A 86 14.31 3.13 26.34
C ARG A 86 13.72 4.04 27.42
N GLY A 87 12.67 4.80 27.11
CA GLY A 87 11.99 5.66 28.07
C GLY A 87 11.50 4.89 29.29
N LEU A 88 10.88 3.73 29.07
CA LEU A 88 10.37 2.88 30.15
C LEU A 88 11.51 2.27 31.00
N ARG A 89 12.60 1.81 30.37
CA ARG A 89 13.79 1.30 31.07
C ARG A 89 14.44 2.36 31.95
N THR A 90 14.65 3.55 31.40
CA THR A 90 15.29 4.66 32.11
C THR A 90 14.45 5.09 33.31
N ALA A 91 13.14 5.26 33.13
CA ALA A 91 12.24 5.67 34.21
C ALA A 91 12.09 4.62 35.31
N LEU A 92 12.28 3.34 35.00
CA LEU A 92 12.20 2.23 35.97
C LEU A 92 13.57 1.74 36.48
N GLY A 93 14.66 2.42 36.12
CA GLY A 93 15.99 2.09 36.60
C GLY A 93 16.50 0.70 36.15
N TRP A 94 16.12 0.24 34.95
CA TRP A 94 16.61 -1.04 34.43
C TRP A 94 18.08 -0.97 34.04
N THR A 95 18.93 -1.79 34.68
CA THR A 95 20.41 -1.74 34.53
C THR A 95 21.02 -2.99 33.89
N LEU A 96 20.24 -4.05 33.67
CA LEU A 96 20.78 -5.29 33.12
C LEU A 96 21.11 -5.15 31.62
N ASP A 97 22.21 -5.78 31.20
CA ASP A 97 22.66 -5.85 29.81
C ASP A 97 21.85 -6.87 28.98
N ARG A 98 20.52 -6.73 29.05
CA ARG A 98 19.56 -7.42 28.19
C ARG A 98 18.35 -6.54 27.98
N SER A 99 17.63 -6.78 26.87
CA SER A 99 16.32 -6.17 26.69
C SER A 99 15.31 -6.79 27.69
N PRO A 100 14.68 -6.00 28.57
CA PRO A 100 13.61 -6.49 29.41
C PRO A 100 12.35 -6.72 28.59
N THR A 101 11.56 -7.68 29.05
CA THR A 101 10.15 -7.81 28.71
C THR A 101 9.33 -6.80 29.52
N LEU A 102 8.05 -6.61 29.17
CA LEU A 102 7.15 -5.79 29.98
C LEU A 102 6.97 -6.37 31.39
N ALA A 103 6.99 -7.70 31.54
CA ALA A 103 6.90 -8.38 32.83
C ALA A 103 8.13 -8.13 33.71
N ASP A 104 9.33 -8.06 33.10
CA ASP A 104 10.58 -7.72 33.81
C ASP A 104 10.55 -6.29 34.38
N LEU A 105 9.86 -5.38 33.68
CA LEU A 105 9.73 -3.98 34.09
C LEU A 105 8.68 -3.80 35.17
N HIS A 106 7.53 -4.47 35.04
CA HIS A 106 6.54 -4.52 36.11
C HIS A 106 5.59 -5.74 35.94
N PRO A 107 5.33 -6.54 36.99
CA PRO A 107 4.50 -7.75 36.90
C PRO A 107 3.10 -7.53 36.33
N SER A 108 2.42 -6.43 36.67
CA SER A 108 1.11 -6.07 36.10
C SER A 108 1.07 -5.98 34.56
N LEU A 109 2.21 -5.75 33.91
CA LEU A 109 2.32 -5.65 32.45
C LEU A 109 2.60 -7.00 31.78
N ALA A 110 2.71 -8.10 32.55
CA ALA A 110 2.83 -9.45 32.01
C ALA A 110 1.58 -9.89 31.23
N ASN A 111 0.41 -9.37 31.61
CA ASN A 111 -0.83 -9.61 30.88
C ASN A 111 -0.93 -8.67 29.67
N LEU A 112 -0.67 -9.18 28.47
CA LEU A 112 -0.72 -8.39 27.24
C LEU A 112 -2.13 -7.87 26.90
N ASP A 113 -3.20 -8.53 27.36
CA ASP A 113 -4.56 -7.99 27.22
C ASP A 113 -4.78 -6.77 28.11
N HIS A 114 -4.18 -6.76 29.30
CA HIS A 114 -4.17 -5.58 30.17
C HIS A 114 -3.42 -4.41 29.53
N VAL A 115 -2.24 -4.68 28.98
CA VAL A 115 -1.47 -3.69 28.22
C VAL A 115 -2.27 -3.19 27.02
N HIS A 116 -2.90 -4.09 26.28
CA HIS A 116 -3.76 -3.74 25.14
C HIS A 116 -4.93 -2.85 25.56
N ARG A 117 -5.58 -3.11 26.70
CA ARG A 117 -6.65 -2.23 27.23
C ARG A 117 -6.14 -0.83 27.57
N LEU A 118 -4.96 -0.70 28.18
CA LEU A 118 -4.33 0.60 28.46
C LEU A 118 -4.06 1.36 27.16
N MET A 119 -3.41 0.69 26.19
CA MET A 119 -3.13 1.25 24.88
C MET A 119 -4.40 1.69 24.16
N TYR A 120 -5.46 0.88 24.20
CA TYR A 120 -6.73 1.19 23.57
C TYR A 120 -7.39 2.44 24.18
N LYS A 121 -7.36 2.57 25.51
CA LYS A 121 -7.84 3.77 26.20
C LYS A 121 -7.12 5.02 25.68
N PHE A 122 -5.80 5.00 25.66
CA PHE A 122 -5.01 6.17 25.25
C PHE A 122 -5.10 6.44 23.75
N ARG A 123 -5.20 5.41 22.91
CA ARG A 123 -5.47 5.59 21.48
C ARG A 123 -6.82 6.27 21.26
N ARG A 124 -7.86 5.93 22.02
CA ARG A 124 -9.16 6.59 21.92
C ARG A 124 -9.10 8.06 22.31
N ASP A 125 -8.29 8.43 23.29
CA ASP A 125 -8.07 9.84 23.64
C ASP A 125 -7.45 10.61 22.45
N LYS A 126 -6.44 10.03 21.78
CA LYS A 126 -5.76 10.67 20.63
C LYS A 126 -6.58 10.63 19.33
N TYR A 127 -7.31 9.53 19.11
CA TYR A 127 -8.10 9.25 17.92
C TYR A 127 -9.56 8.97 18.32
N PRO A 128 -10.34 10.01 18.68
CA PRO A 128 -11.72 9.84 19.14
C PRO A 128 -12.63 9.22 18.08
N MET A 129 -12.35 9.47 16.79
CA MET A 129 -13.06 8.85 15.65
C MET A 129 -12.45 7.50 15.22
N GLY A 130 -11.55 6.94 16.04
CA GLY A 130 -10.83 5.70 15.74
C GLY A 130 -9.78 5.86 14.64
N THR A 131 -9.24 4.71 14.20
CA THR A 131 -8.15 4.64 13.20
C THR A 131 -8.59 4.06 11.86
N GLY A 132 -9.92 3.94 11.67
CA GLY A 132 -10.59 3.51 10.45
C GLY A 132 -11.02 4.67 9.56
N PHE A 133 -12.10 4.47 8.78
CA PHE A 133 -12.59 5.44 7.80
C PHE A 133 -12.98 6.79 8.41
N GLN A 134 -13.72 6.80 9.52
CA GLN A 134 -14.11 8.05 10.19
C GLN A 134 -12.90 8.85 10.70
N GLY A 135 -11.83 8.15 11.10
CA GLY A 135 -10.55 8.79 11.42
C GLY A 135 -9.91 9.47 10.20
N ALA A 136 -10.04 8.88 9.01
CA ALA A 136 -9.55 9.46 7.75
C ALA A 136 -10.40 10.66 7.30
N GLU A 137 -11.72 10.63 7.50
CA GLU A 137 -12.59 11.79 7.27
C GLU A 137 -12.18 12.98 8.15
N LEU A 138 -11.98 12.76 9.45
CA LEU A 138 -11.47 13.79 10.35
C LEU A 138 -10.08 14.31 9.94
N LEU A 139 -9.24 13.45 9.36
CA LEU A 139 -7.93 13.86 8.84
C LEU A 139 -8.09 14.78 7.62
N VAL A 140 -9.03 14.51 6.73
CA VAL A 140 -9.36 15.39 5.60
C VAL A 140 -9.84 16.75 6.09
N ASP A 141 -10.66 16.81 7.14
CA ASP A 141 -11.09 18.08 7.75
C ASP A 141 -9.91 18.89 8.30
N LYS A 142 -8.91 18.22 8.86
CA LYS A 142 -7.66 18.86 9.31
C LYS A 142 -6.85 19.37 8.12
N GLU A 143 -6.69 18.57 7.06
CA GLU A 143 -5.98 18.97 5.84
C GLU A 143 -6.68 20.14 5.14
N ASN A 144 -8.00 20.21 5.18
CA ASN A 144 -8.77 21.31 4.57
C ASN A 144 -8.52 22.66 5.24
N LYS A 145 -8.01 22.69 6.47
CA LYS A 145 -7.58 23.92 7.15
C LYS A 145 -6.19 24.38 6.70
N LEU A 146 -5.41 23.51 6.07
CA LEU A 146 -4.10 23.84 5.52
C LEU A 146 -4.25 24.54 4.16
N PRO A 147 -3.28 25.39 3.76
CA PRO A 147 -3.21 25.90 2.41
C PRO A 147 -3.05 24.74 1.42
N ARG A 148 -3.62 24.89 0.21
CA ARG A 148 -3.70 23.80 -0.79
C ARG A 148 -2.35 23.11 -1.06
N HIS A 149 -1.26 23.87 -1.12
CA HIS A 149 0.09 23.36 -1.38
C HIS A 149 0.64 22.42 -0.28
N ALA A 150 0.09 22.48 0.94
CA ALA A 150 0.51 21.65 2.08
C ALA A 150 -0.39 20.42 2.29
N ARG A 151 -1.48 20.28 1.51
CA ARG A 151 -2.43 19.18 1.69
C ARG A 151 -1.91 17.87 1.13
N TYR A 152 -1.99 16.81 1.92
CA TYR A 152 -1.61 15.46 1.50
C TYR A 152 -2.81 14.52 1.38
N VAL A 153 -3.68 14.44 2.39
CA VAL A 153 -4.92 13.66 2.30
C VAL A 153 -5.98 14.53 1.66
N ARG A 154 -6.40 14.17 0.44
CA ARG A 154 -7.16 15.04 -0.45
C ARG A 154 -8.66 14.81 -0.37
N CYS A 155 -9.06 13.57 -0.10
CA CYS A 155 -10.45 13.21 0.15
C CYS A 155 -10.54 11.87 0.87
N ALA A 156 -11.67 11.67 1.54
CA ALA A 156 -12.13 10.40 2.08
C ALA A 156 -13.64 10.36 1.80
N GLU A 157 -14.07 9.48 0.90
CA GLU A 157 -15.41 9.52 0.33
C GLU A 157 -16.06 8.15 0.30
N MET A 158 -17.38 8.15 0.46
CA MET A 158 -18.23 6.99 0.29
C MET A 158 -19.15 7.20 -0.90
N HIS A 159 -19.25 6.17 -1.75
CA HIS A 159 -20.05 6.13 -2.96
C HIS A 159 -20.87 4.85 -2.97
N THR A 160 -22.08 4.87 -3.50
CA THR A 160 -22.88 3.65 -3.69
C THR A 160 -22.65 3.09 -5.08
N LEU A 161 -22.12 1.87 -5.16
CA LEU A 161 -21.94 1.16 -6.43
C LEU A 161 -23.26 0.51 -6.88
N PRO A 162 -23.36 0.13 -8.18
CA PRO A 162 -24.45 -0.73 -8.65
C PRO A 162 -24.61 -1.96 -7.76
N GLY A 163 -25.85 -2.26 -7.36
CA GLY A 163 -26.17 -3.31 -6.40
C GLY A 163 -26.17 -2.86 -4.93
N GLY A 164 -26.07 -1.56 -4.65
CA GLY A 164 -26.21 -1.01 -3.29
C GLY A 164 -24.98 -1.22 -2.40
N VAL A 165 -23.82 -1.54 -2.99
CA VAL A 165 -22.58 -1.81 -2.24
C VAL A 165 -21.83 -0.51 -1.97
N ASP A 166 -21.49 -0.27 -0.71
CA ASP A 166 -20.67 0.89 -0.31
C ASP A 166 -19.23 0.76 -0.79
N PHE A 167 -18.81 1.73 -1.60
CA PHE A 167 -17.43 1.93 -1.99
C PHE A 167 -16.83 3.11 -1.24
N ARG A 168 -15.74 2.86 -0.54
CA ARG A 168 -14.99 3.88 0.17
C ARG A 168 -13.63 4.07 -0.48
N LEU A 169 -13.24 5.32 -0.66
CA LEU A 169 -11.94 5.69 -1.22
C LEU A 169 -11.31 6.82 -0.42
N ILE A 170 -9.99 6.77 -0.30
CA ILE A 170 -9.17 7.85 0.26
C ILE A 170 -8.09 8.14 -0.75
N VAL A 171 -7.93 9.39 -1.18
CA VAL A 171 -6.84 9.80 -2.08
C VAL A 171 -5.81 10.61 -1.30
N CYS A 172 -4.55 10.18 -1.41
CA CYS A 172 -3.39 10.79 -0.79
C CYS A 172 -2.38 11.18 -1.88
N MET A 173 -2.15 12.48 -2.05
CA MET A 173 -1.15 13.01 -2.99
C MET A 173 -0.84 14.47 -2.69
N SER A 174 0.44 14.83 -2.69
CA SER A 174 0.87 16.22 -2.57
C SER A 174 0.77 16.94 -3.93
N PRO A 175 0.57 18.27 -3.96
CA PRO A 175 0.55 19.03 -5.21
C PRO A 175 1.82 18.92 -6.06
N LEU A 176 2.98 18.73 -5.42
CA LEU A 176 4.22 18.40 -6.13
C LEU A 176 4.07 17.09 -6.92
N MET A 177 3.56 16.04 -6.28
CA MET A 177 3.36 14.74 -6.91
C MET A 177 2.25 14.77 -7.97
N SER A 178 1.21 15.60 -7.78
CA SER A 178 0.20 15.90 -8.82
C SER A 178 0.84 16.42 -10.11
N ARG A 179 1.81 17.34 -9.99
CA ARG A 179 2.54 17.89 -11.13
C ARG A 179 3.40 16.83 -11.82
N HIS A 180 4.14 16.02 -11.06
CA HIS A 180 4.91 14.92 -11.63
C HIS A 180 4.03 13.89 -12.33
N LEU A 181 2.85 13.59 -11.76
CA LEU A 181 1.88 12.68 -12.35
C LEU A 181 1.45 13.16 -13.74
N LEU A 182 1.01 14.42 -13.89
CA LEU A 182 0.53 14.92 -15.18
C LEU A 182 1.65 15.19 -16.20
N LEU A 183 2.88 15.46 -15.76
CA LEU A 183 4.03 15.60 -16.66
C LEU A 183 4.55 14.24 -17.14
N ALA A 184 4.22 13.14 -16.46
CA ALA A 184 4.66 11.82 -16.84
C ALA A 184 4.04 11.39 -18.18
N ARG A 185 4.88 10.86 -19.07
CA ARG A 185 4.42 10.27 -20.34
C ARG A 185 4.05 8.80 -20.20
N ARG A 186 4.69 8.10 -19.27
CA ARG A 186 4.56 6.65 -19.10
C ARG A 186 4.45 6.37 -17.62
N VAL A 187 3.31 5.84 -17.24
CA VAL A 187 3.00 5.53 -15.84
C VAL A 187 2.77 4.05 -15.68
N SER A 188 2.92 3.59 -14.45
CA SER A 188 2.57 2.24 -14.04
C SER A 188 1.60 2.27 -12.88
N ILE A 189 0.66 1.32 -12.88
CA ILE A 189 -0.38 1.21 -11.88
C ILE A 189 -0.24 -0.15 -11.20
N ASP A 190 -0.30 -0.17 -9.88
CA ASP A 190 -0.27 -1.39 -9.08
C ASP A 190 -1.18 -1.28 -7.86
N THR A 191 -1.65 -2.43 -7.38
CA THR A 191 -2.50 -2.53 -6.19
C THR A 191 -1.91 -3.54 -5.21
N SER A 192 -1.62 -3.10 -3.99
CA SER A 192 -1.13 -3.92 -2.88
C SER A 192 -2.25 -4.27 -1.91
N PHE A 193 -2.29 -5.54 -1.50
CA PHE A 193 -3.29 -6.10 -0.58
C PHE A 193 -2.74 -6.41 0.82
N LYS A 194 -1.42 -6.30 1.01
CA LYS A 194 -0.74 -6.78 2.23
C LYS A 194 -0.70 -5.73 3.34
N ARG A 195 -0.75 -4.46 2.94
CA ARG A 195 -0.33 -3.38 3.81
C ARG A 195 -1.42 -2.97 4.79
N LEU A 196 -2.69 -2.99 4.41
CA LEU A 196 -3.80 -2.57 5.27
C LEU A 196 -4.84 -3.68 5.42
N HIS A 197 -5.37 -3.83 6.64
CA HIS A 197 -6.41 -4.83 6.89
C HIS A 197 -7.77 -4.34 6.35
N GLY A 198 -8.35 -5.08 5.40
CA GLY A 198 -9.66 -4.75 4.82
C GLY A 198 -9.64 -3.62 3.78
N TRP A 199 -8.45 -3.16 3.39
CA TRP A 199 -8.24 -2.11 2.39
C TRP A 199 -7.18 -2.56 1.38
N GLN A 200 -7.26 -2.00 0.19
CA GLN A 200 -6.28 -2.16 -0.88
C GLN A 200 -5.60 -0.83 -1.09
N GLU A 201 -4.29 -0.85 -1.25
CA GLU A 201 -3.49 0.32 -1.54
C GLU A 201 -3.20 0.38 -3.03
N PHE A 202 -3.68 1.42 -3.68
CA PHE A 202 -3.54 1.68 -5.11
C PHE A 202 -2.48 2.77 -5.33
N GLU A 203 -1.60 2.57 -6.30
CA GLU A 203 -0.55 3.53 -6.64
C GLU A 203 -0.51 3.80 -8.15
N ILE A 204 -0.30 5.06 -8.52
CA ILE A 204 0.18 5.44 -9.86
C ILE A 204 1.62 5.94 -9.72
N GLU A 205 2.54 5.28 -10.41
CA GLU A 205 3.97 5.56 -10.38
C GLU A 205 4.45 6.03 -11.76
N ALA A 206 5.46 6.90 -11.78
CA ALA A 206 6.20 7.26 -12.97
C ALA A 206 7.70 7.22 -12.70
N TRP A 207 8.48 6.95 -13.75
CA TRP A 207 9.92 7.18 -13.71
C TRP A 207 10.22 8.65 -14.01
N ASP A 208 10.91 9.31 -13.10
CA ASP A 208 11.41 10.65 -13.27
C ASP A 208 12.82 10.62 -13.86
N ASN A 209 12.98 11.16 -15.07
CA ASN A 209 14.26 11.25 -15.75
C ASN A 209 15.16 12.36 -15.20
N ASN A 210 14.61 13.38 -14.55
CA ASN A 210 15.42 14.47 -14.01
C ASN A 210 16.11 14.05 -12.71
N HIS A 211 15.44 13.19 -11.94
CA HIS A 211 15.89 12.72 -10.63
C HIS A 211 16.31 11.23 -10.63
N MET A 212 16.27 10.59 -11.80
CA MET A 212 16.59 9.18 -12.05
C MET A 212 16.00 8.23 -11.00
N ARG A 213 14.70 8.37 -10.72
CA ARG A 213 14.00 7.56 -9.72
C ARG A 213 12.53 7.33 -10.03
N SER A 214 12.00 6.27 -9.45
CA SER A 214 10.56 6.00 -9.39
C SER A 214 9.89 6.93 -8.36
N LEU A 215 8.77 7.53 -8.76
CA LEU A 215 7.96 8.42 -7.93
C LEU A 215 6.49 7.99 -7.95
N THR A 216 5.88 7.90 -6.78
CA THR A 216 4.44 7.69 -6.64
C THR A 216 3.73 9.03 -6.82
N GLY A 217 3.06 9.20 -7.95
CA GLY A 217 2.31 10.41 -8.28
C GLY A 217 0.96 10.49 -7.54
N ALA A 218 0.34 9.34 -7.29
CA ALA A 218 -0.88 9.24 -6.50
C ALA A 218 -0.91 7.94 -5.71
N ARG A 219 -1.39 8.02 -4.46
CA ARG A 219 -1.68 6.89 -3.58
C ARG A 219 -3.13 6.93 -3.17
N ALA A 220 -3.79 5.79 -3.14
CA ALA A 220 -5.16 5.71 -2.66
C ALA A 220 -5.43 4.43 -1.87
N PHE A 221 -6.42 4.50 -1.00
CA PHE A 221 -6.91 3.35 -0.24
C PHE A 221 -8.35 3.09 -0.62
N ILE A 222 -8.65 1.89 -1.10
CA ILE A 222 -9.96 1.49 -1.61
C ILE A 222 -10.41 0.15 -1.03
N ASN A 223 -11.72 -0.05 -0.91
CA ASN A 223 -12.31 -1.31 -0.41
C ASN A 223 -12.99 -2.16 -1.50
N SER A 224 -12.97 -1.71 -2.76
CA SER A 224 -13.59 -2.41 -3.89
C SER A 224 -12.70 -2.37 -5.12
N HIS A 225 -12.68 -3.46 -5.87
CA HIS A 225 -11.87 -3.64 -7.07
C HIS A 225 -12.72 -3.68 -8.36
N SER A 226 -13.99 -3.29 -8.30
CA SER A 226 -14.86 -3.26 -9.48
C SER A 226 -14.40 -2.21 -10.49
N ALA A 227 -14.84 -2.33 -11.75
CA ALA A 227 -14.55 -1.31 -12.76
C ALA A 227 -15.16 0.06 -12.41
N GLN A 228 -16.36 0.06 -11.81
CA GLN A 228 -17.02 1.29 -11.39
C GLN A 228 -16.28 1.98 -10.23
N ALA A 229 -15.77 1.21 -9.28
CA ALA A 229 -14.93 1.73 -8.20
C ALA A 229 -13.66 2.39 -8.76
N HIS A 230 -12.99 1.74 -9.71
CA HIS A 230 -11.81 2.30 -10.37
C HIS A 230 -12.13 3.53 -11.21
N LEU A 231 -13.28 3.58 -11.89
CA LEU A 231 -13.71 4.79 -12.60
C LEU A 231 -13.83 5.99 -11.66
N ILE A 232 -14.51 5.82 -10.52
CA ILE A 232 -14.65 6.87 -9.49
C ILE A 232 -13.26 7.27 -8.97
N LEU A 233 -12.40 6.29 -8.71
CA LEU A 233 -11.03 6.52 -8.26
C LEU A 233 -10.22 7.37 -9.26
N PHE A 234 -10.21 6.99 -10.55
CA PHE A 234 -9.49 7.72 -11.59
C PHE A 234 -10.02 9.13 -11.77
N ARG A 235 -11.35 9.32 -11.77
CA ARG A 235 -11.96 10.66 -11.81
C ARG A 235 -11.44 11.52 -10.66
N ARG A 236 -11.43 11.00 -9.44
CA ARG A 236 -11.01 11.77 -8.27
C ARG A 236 -9.52 12.09 -8.31
N ILE A 237 -8.66 11.13 -8.62
CA ILE A 237 -7.20 11.34 -8.75
C ILE A 237 -6.90 12.41 -9.81
N PHE A 238 -7.47 12.29 -11.01
CA PHE A 238 -7.17 13.23 -12.09
C PHE A 238 -7.84 14.58 -11.91
N SER A 239 -9.00 14.68 -11.24
CA SER A 239 -9.59 15.97 -10.82
C SER A 239 -8.64 16.70 -9.88
N ILE A 240 -8.18 16.03 -8.82
CA ILE A 240 -7.24 16.60 -7.85
C ILE A 240 -5.97 17.09 -8.56
N ALA A 241 -5.39 16.26 -9.43
CA ALA A 241 -4.18 16.60 -10.15
C ALA A 241 -4.38 17.80 -11.10
N SER A 242 -5.54 17.87 -11.76
CA SER A 242 -5.86 18.98 -12.68
C SER A 242 -6.06 20.28 -11.92
N GLU A 243 -6.76 20.24 -10.79
CA GLU A 243 -6.95 21.41 -9.94
C GLU A 243 -5.64 21.92 -9.32
N ASP A 244 -4.68 21.03 -9.02
CA ASP A 244 -3.36 21.43 -8.47
C ASP A 244 -2.45 22.09 -9.49
N THR A 245 -2.58 21.71 -10.76
CA THR A 245 -1.66 22.10 -11.83
C THR A 245 -2.27 23.13 -12.79
N GLY A 246 -3.58 23.33 -12.75
CA GLY A 246 -4.33 24.09 -13.75
C GLY A 246 -4.39 23.41 -15.13
N THR A 247 -3.91 22.17 -15.26
CA THR A 247 -3.83 21.46 -16.55
C THR A 247 -4.69 20.19 -16.48
N PRO A 248 -5.61 19.96 -17.43
CA PRO A 248 -6.39 18.71 -17.45
C PRO A 248 -5.50 17.51 -17.77
N VAL A 249 -5.89 16.33 -17.28
CA VAL A 249 -5.27 15.08 -17.72
C VAL A 249 -5.46 14.86 -19.23
N ALA A 250 -4.39 14.45 -19.91
CA ALA A 250 -4.41 14.16 -21.34
C ALA A 250 -3.84 12.77 -21.63
N PHE A 251 -4.42 12.11 -22.62
CA PHE A 251 -3.92 10.87 -23.22
C PHE A 251 -3.58 11.12 -24.68
N LYS A 252 -2.42 10.63 -25.12
CA LYS A 252 -1.86 10.93 -26.45
C LYS A 252 -2.79 10.48 -27.58
N HIS A 253 -3.48 9.34 -27.43
CA HIS A 253 -4.42 8.85 -28.45
C HIS A 253 -5.72 9.64 -28.55
N ILE A 254 -6.06 10.45 -27.54
CA ILE A 254 -7.27 11.28 -27.51
C ILE A 254 -6.93 12.73 -27.87
N HIS A 255 -5.86 13.28 -27.29
CA HIS A 255 -5.55 14.72 -27.32
C HIS A 255 -4.26 15.05 -28.10
N GLY A 256 -3.55 14.05 -28.62
CA GLY A 256 -2.23 14.22 -29.25
C GLY A 256 -1.07 14.43 -28.28
N SER A 257 -1.34 14.57 -26.98
CA SER A 257 -0.35 14.79 -25.92
C SER A 257 -0.74 14.09 -24.60
N GLY A 258 0.16 14.13 -23.60
CA GLY A 258 -0.05 13.50 -22.29
C GLY A 258 0.43 12.05 -22.24
N TYR A 259 -0.31 11.18 -21.55
CA TYR A 259 0.07 9.78 -21.35
C TYR A 259 0.15 9.02 -22.69
N GLU A 260 1.33 8.48 -22.95
CA GLU A 260 1.63 7.61 -24.10
C GLU A 260 1.32 6.15 -23.77
N SER A 261 1.57 5.74 -22.52
CA SER A 261 1.34 4.37 -22.09
C SER A 261 1.07 4.24 -20.61
N VAL A 262 0.23 3.28 -20.25
CA VAL A 262 -0.03 2.86 -18.87
C VAL A 262 0.30 1.37 -18.73
N VAL A 263 1.21 1.03 -17.83
CA VAL A 263 1.62 -0.36 -17.56
C VAL A 263 0.97 -0.85 -16.29
N ALA A 264 0.37 -2.03 -16.31
CA ALA A 264 -0.34 -2.55 -15.15
C ALA A 264 -0.41 -4.08 -15.14
N ASP A 265 -0.88 -4.65 -14.03
CA ASP A 265 -1.24 -6.05 -13.99
C ASP A 265 -2.53 -6.33 -14.79
N ALA A 266 -2.90 -7.62 -14.89
CA ALA A 266 -4.07 -8.06 -15.66
C ALA A 266 -5.39 -7.93 -14.88
N HIS A 267 -5.48 -7.01 -13.92
CA HIS A 267 -6.68 -6.82 -13.12
C HIS A 267 -7.81 -6.19 -13.95
N MET A 268 -8.90 -6.93 -14.12
CA MET A 268 -10.00 -6.55 -15.02
C MET A 268 -10.68 -5.23 -14.62
N GLY A 269 -10.97 -5.04 -13.32
CA GLY A 269 -11.61 -3.82 -12.81
C GLY A 269 -10.78 -2.57 -13.05
N GLN A 270 -9.49 -2.60 -12.70
CA GLN A 270 -8.52 -1.54 -12.96
C GLN A 270 -8.44 -1.16 -14.45
N GLY A 271 -8.22 -2.12 -15.33
CA GLY A 271 -8.14 -1.86 -16.77
C GLY A 271 -9.44 -1.29 -17.32
N LEU A 272 -10.58 -1.95 -17.05
CA LEU A 272 -11.88 -1.49 -17.55
C LEU A 272 -12.26 -0.12 -16.99
N GLY A 273 -12.03 0.15 -15.70
CA GLY A 273 -12.29 1.45 -15.08
C GLY A 273 -11.49 2.59 -15.73
N LEU A 274 -10.23 2.35 -16.08
CA LEU A 274 -9.42 3.33 -16.82
C LEU A 274 -9.91 3.53 -18.26
N GLY A 275 -10.35 2.45 -18.93
CA GLY A 275 -10.97 2.52 -20.24
C GLY A 275 -12.28 3.33 -20.22
N MET A 276 -13.11 3.14 -19.19
CA MET A 276 -14.35 3.91 -18.97
C MET A 276 -14.04 5.39 -18.77
N PHE A 277 -13.01 5.71 -17.98
CA PHE A 277 -12.56 7.08 -17.80
C PHE A 277 -12.13 7.73 -19.13
N CYS A 278 -11.41 6.99 -19.98
CA CYS A 278 -11.05 7.49 -21.32
C CYS A 278 -12.26 7.71 -22.23
N ALA A 279 -13.28 6.84 -22.15
CA ALA A 279 -14.53 7.02 -22.88
C ALA A 279 -15.30 8.27 -22.42
N GLU A 280 -15.21 8.64 -21.14
CA GLU A 280 -15.78 9.87 -20.63
C GLU A 280 -15.03 11.11 -21.12
N LEU A 281 -13.70 11.07 -21.11
CA LEU A 281 -12.87 12.14 -21.66
C LEU A 281 -13.14 12.38 -23.16
N SER A 282 -13.40 11.32 -23.93
CA SER A 282 -13.62 11.41 -25.38
C SER A 282 -15.07 11.64 -25.79
N LYS A 283 -16.03 11.59 -24.86
CA LYS A 283 -17.48 11.57 -25.16
C LYS A 283 -17.95 12.68 -26.10
N ASN A 284 -17.34 13.86 -26.02
CA ASN A 284 -17.72 15.02 -26.83
C ASN A 284 -16.76 15.30 -28.01
N ILE A 285 -15.77 14.43 -28.24
CA ILE A 285 -14.74 14.62 -29.27
C ILE A 285 -15.15 13.86 -30.53
N LYS A 286 -15.68 14.60 -31.51
CA LYS A 286 -16.13 14.05 -32.80
C LYS A 286 -15.02 13.79 -33.81
N THR A 287 -13.78 14.19 -33.49
CA THR A 287 -12.62 14.00 -34.36
C THR A 287 -12.40 12.51 -34.66
N PRO A 288 -12.08 12.15 -35.92
CA PRO A 288 -11.68 10.78 -36.26
C PRO A 288 -10.51 10.28 -35.42
N CYS A 289 -10.54 9.00 -35.07
CA CYS A 289 -9.42 8.35 -34.41
C CYS A 289 -8.24 8.25 -35.37
N VAL A 290 -7.06 8.72 -34.96
CA VAL A 290 -5.82 8.67 -35.76
C VAL A 290 -5.49 7.25 -36.25
N TYR A 291 -5.74 6.24 -35.41
CA TYR A 291 -5.46 4.83 -35.74
C TYR A 291 -6.58 4.12 -36.51
N GLU A 292 -7.82 4.63 -36.44
CA GLU A 292 -9.00 4.04 -37.07
C GLU A 292 -9.85 5.19 -37.63
N PRO A 293 -9.48 5.81 -38.77
CA PRO A 293 -10.08 7.07 -39.24
C PRO A 293 -11.58 6.98 -39.57
N HIS A 294 -12.10 5.76 -39.75
CA HIS A 294 -13.52 5.51 -39.96
C HIS A 294 -14.36 5.57 -38.67
N ARG A 295 -13.73 5.71 -37.50
CA ARG A 295 -14.39 5.82 -36.19
C ARG A 295 -14.08 7.17 -35.56
N LYS A 296 -15.05 7.77 -34.88
CA LYS A 296 -14.81 8.97 -34.07
C LYS A 296 -14.31 8.58 -32.68
N LEU A 297 -13.57 9.47 -32.03
CA LEU A 297 -13.08 9.24 -30.67
C LEU A 297 -14.20 9.02 -29.66
N CYS A 298 -15.33 9.71 -29.80
CA CYS A 298 -16.53 9.53 -28.97
C CYS A 298 -17.23 8.16 -29.15
N ASP A 299 -16.96 7.45 -30.25
CA ASP A 299 -17.58 6.15 -30.57
C ASP A 299 -16.71 4.96 -30.13
N LEU A 300 -15.57 5.24 -29.49
CA LEU A 300 -14.67 4.21 -28.97
C LEU A 300 -15.22 3.65 -27.66
N THR A 301 -15.23 2.31 -27.55
CA THR A 301 -15.58 1.65 -26.29
C THR A 301 -14.43 1.75 -25.28
N PRO A 302 -14.66 1.47 -23.99
CA PRO A 302 -13.60 1.37 -22.99
C PRO A 302 -12.43 0.47 -23.42
N TYR A 303 -12.73 -0.68 -24.04
CA TYR A 303 -11.70 -1.61 -24.52
C TYR A 303 -10.95 -1.05 -25.73
N ASP A 304 -11.61 -0.32 -26.63
CA ASP A 304 -10.95 0.34 -27.75
C ASP A 304 -9.92 1.36 -27.27
N HIS A 305 -10.24 2.14 -26.23
CA HIS A 305 -9.29 3.05 -25.64
C HIS A 305 -8.08 2.31 -25.07
N LEU A 306 -8.27 1.22 -24.31
CA LEU A 306 -7.16 0.46 -23.73
C LEU A 306 -6.18 -0.07 -24.80
N ARG A 307 -6.67 -0.48 -25.98
CA ARG A 307 -5.83 -0.94 -27.10
C ARG A 307 -4.81 0.09 -27.59
N ARG A 308 -4.96 1.37 -27.25
CA ARG A 308 -4.16 2.49 -27.76
C ARG A 308 -3.09 3.00 -26.80
N PHE A 309 -3.10 2.57 -25.54
CA PHE A 309 -2.11 3.04 -24.54
C PHE A 309 -1.85 2.05 -23.40
N TYR A 310 -2.73 1.07 -23.14
CA TYR A 310 -2.57 0.16 -22.01
C TYR A 310 -1.64 -1.01 -22.36
N ARG A 311 -0.76 -1.38 -21.44
CA ARG A 311 0.15 -2.50 -21.60
C ARG A 311 0.17 -3.37 -20.36
N LEU A 312 0.07 -4.68 -20.54
CA LEU A 312 0.19 -5.60 -19.43
C LEU A 312 1.65 -5.84 -19.04
N CYS A 313 1.88 -5.92 -17.73
CA CYS A 313 3.16 -6.25 -17.16
C CYS A 313 3.54 -7.69 -17.52
N VAL A 314 4.61 -7.85 -18.28
CA VAL A 314 5.07 -9.15 -18.80
C VAL A 314 5.52 -10.07 -17.65
N VAL A 315 6.05 -9.49 -16.56
CA VAL A 315 6.43 -10.27 -15.36
C VAL A 315 5.20 -10.88 -14.69
N HIS A 316 4.14 -10.07 -14.50
CA HIS A 316 2.87 -10.55 -13.95
C HIS A 316 2.23 -11.61 -14.85
N PHE A 317 2.24 -11.38 -16.17
CA PHE A 317 1.79 -12.36 -17.15
C PHE A 317 2.54 -13.71 -17.02
N LYS A 318 3.87 -13.69 -17.04
CA LYS A 318 4.70 -14.91 -16.91
C LYS A 318 4.48 -15.61 -15.57
N ARG A 319 4.37 -14.84 -14.47
CA ARG A 319 4.10 -15.38 -13.14
C ARG A 319 2.73 -16.08 -13.09
N ASN A 320 1.70 -15.49 -13.68
CA ASN A 320 0.36 -16.06 -13.74
C ASN A 320 0.27 -17.28 -14.68
N LEU A 321 1.17 -17.38 -15.67
CA LEU A 321 1.24 -18.52 -16.57
C LEU A 321 2.02 -19.70 -15.96
N ARG A 322 3.01 -19.45 -15.10
CA ARG A 322 3.88 -20.48 -14.50
C ARG A 322 3.14 -21.70 -13.91
N PRO A 323 2.00 -21.56 -13.20
CA PRO A 323 1.26 -22.72 -12.70
C PRO A 323 0.76 -23.68 -13.79
N LEU A 324 0.60 -23.20 -15.03
CA LEU A 324 0.18 -24.03 -16.16
C LEU A 324 1.32 -24.83 -16.79
N GLN A 325 2.58 -24.54 -16.44
CA GLN A 325 3.75 -25.20 -17.03
C GLN A 325 3.74 -26.72 -16.87
N THR A 326 3.22 -27.23 -15.75
CA THR A 326 3.09 -28.67 -15.47
C THR A 326 1.76 -29.26 -15.93
N GLN A 327 0.88 -28.44 -16.53
CA GLN A 327 -0.51 -28.78 -16.83
C GLN A 327 -0.80 -28.83 -18.33
N VAL A 328 0.12 -28.37 -19.16
CA VAL A 328 0.04 -28.37 -20.62
C VAL A 328 1.36 -28.86 -21.21
N SER A 329 1.37 -29.26 -22.49
CA SER A 329 2.60 -29.65 -23.16
C SER A 329 3.57 -28.47 -23.28
N LYS A 330 4.87 -28.75 -23.43
CA LYS A 330 5.90 -27.72 -23.62
C LYS A 330 5.63 -26.84 -24.85
N GLU A 331 5.11 -27.44 -25.92
CA GLU A 331 4.72 -26.72 -27.13
C GLU A 331 3.60 -25.72 -26.85
N VAL A 332 2.53 -26.15 -26.19
CA VAL A 332 1.40 -25.30 -25.81
C VAL A 332 1.85 -24.19 -24.87
N TYR A 333 2.65 -24.51 -23.85
CA TYR A 333 3.17 -23.51 -22.91
C TYR A 333 4.01 -22.43 -23.62
N ASN A 334 4.87 -22.85 -24.57
CA ASN A 334 5.67 -21.93 -25.36
C ASN A 334 4.78 -21.06 -26.28
N ALA A 335 3.74 -21.63 -26.88
CA ALA A 335 2.76 -20.87 -27.67
C ALA A 335 2.01 -19.84 -26.80
N MET A 336 1.65 -20.18 -25.56
CA MET A 336 1.03 -19.23 -24.64
C MET A 336 2.00 -18.08 -24.27
N LEU A 337 3.26 -18.40 -23.97
CA LEU A 337 4.30 -17.40 -23.68
C LEU A 337 4.56 -16.46 -24.85
N SER A 338 4.52 -16.99 -26.07
CA SER A 338 4.84 -16.24 -27.29
C SER A 338 3.81 -15.16 -27.62
N LEU A 339 2.61 -15.20 -27.02
CA LEU A 339 1.62 -14.12 -27.12
C LEU A 339 2.05 -12.83 -26.40
N SER A 340 3.14 -12.84 -25.62
CA SER A 340 3.77 -11.63 -25.07
C SER A 340 4.90 -11.09 -25.97
N SER A 341 4.57 -10.79 -27.22
CA SER A 341 5.54 -10.37 -28.24
C SER A 341 5.30 -8.94 -28.74
N SER A 342 6.40 -8.26 -29.08
CA SER A 342 6.34 -6.99 -29.83
C SER A 342 6.34 -7.24 -31.35
N ASP A 343 6.89 -8.36 -31.79
CA ASP A 343 7.03 -8.72 -33.19
C ASP A 343 5.87 -9.61 -33.63
N ALA A 344 5.50 -9.52 -34.91
CA ALA A 344 4.40 -10.29 -35.47
C ALA A 344 4.73 -11.78 -35.51
N HIS A 345 3.76 -12.61 -35.14
CA HIS A 345 3.83 -14.05 -35.33
C HIS A 345 3.79 -14.39 -36.83
N PRO A 346 4.67 -15.29 -37.32
CA PRO A 346 4.60 -15.78 -38.69
C PRO A 346 3.25 -16.41 -39.01
N ASP A 347 2.68 -17.15 -38.05
CA ASP A 347 1.32 -17.68 -38.13
C ASP A 347 0.60 -17.54 -36.78
N PHE A 348 -0.11 -16.43 -36.64
CA PHE A 348 -0.86 -16.12 -35.44
C PHE A 348 -2.04 -17.09 -35.22
N GLN A 349 -2.74 -17.47 -36.28
CA GLN A 349 -3.91 -18.35 -36.17
C GLN A 349 -3.50 -19.77 -35.76
N ARG A 350 -2.39 -20.30 -36.33
CA ARG A 350 -1.81 -21.55 -35.88
C ARG A 350 -1.43 -21.51 -34.41
N THR A 351 -0.81 -20.42 -33.95
CA THR A 351 -0.49 -20.24 -32.52
C THR A 351 -1.74 -20.33 -31.65
N LEU A 352 -2.84 -19.68 -32.04
CA LEU A 352 -4.12 -19.79 -31.33
C LEU A 352 -4.69 -21.21 -31.36
N SER A 353 -4.62 -21.89 -32.51
CA SER A 353 -5.09 -23.28 -32.68
C SER A 353 -4.31 -24.27 -31.81
N VAL A 354 -2.98 -24.12 -31.72
CA VAL A 354 -2.14 -24.92 -30.81
C VAL A 354 -2.59 -24.75 -29.35
N ILE A 355 -2.86 -23.52 -28.93
CA ILE A 355 -3.32 -23.25 -27.55
C ILE A 355 -4.72 -23.83 -27.32
N ARG A 356 -5.66 -23.69 -28.27
CA ARG A 356 -7.00 -24.30 -28.19
C ARG A 356 -6.93 -25.83 -28.08
N GLY A 357 -6.04 -26.45 -28.86
CA GLY A 357 -5.81 -27.91 -28.83
C GLY A 357 -5.06 -28.40 -27.59
N GLY A 358 -4.53 -27.50 -26.75
CA GLY A 358 -3.70 -27.82 -25.58
C GLY A 358 -4.46 -28.34 -24.35
N GLY A 359 -5.72 -28.76 -24.51
CA GLY A 359 -6.60 -29.25 -23.45
C GLY A 359 -7.35 -28.15 -22.69
N ARG A 360 -8.25 -28.57 -21.80
CA ARG A 360 -9.25 -27.71 -21.12
C ARG A 360 -8.65 -26.46 -20.46
N LYS A 361 -7.48 -26.58 -19.84
CA LYS A 361 -6.84 -25.46 -19.13
C LYS A 361 -6.23 -24.43 -20.08
N ALA A 362 -5.60 -24.88 -21.17
CA ALA A 362 -5.06 -23.99 -22.19
C ALA A 362 -6.19 -23.24 -22.93
N GLU A 363 -7.25 -23.98 -23.28
CA GLU A 363 -8.44 -23.41 -23.91
C GLU A 363 -9.14 -22.40 -23.01
N ALA A 364 -9.37 -22.74 -21.73
CA ALA A 364 -9.98 -21.82 -20.77
C ALA A 364 -9.14 -20.55 -20.57
N TRP A 365 -7.81 -20.69 -20.49
CA TRP A 365 -6.91 -19.54 -20.43
C TRP A 365 -7.02 -18.67 -21.68
N LEU A 366 -7.06 -19.26 -22.87
CA LEU A 366 -7.16 -18.50 -24.11
C LEU A 366 -8.51 -17.78 -24.22
N LYS A 367 -9.60 -18.48 -23.85
CA LYS A 367 -10.95 -17.93 -23.78
C LYS A 367 -10.99 -16.71 -22.86
N ASP A 368 -10.35 -16.79 -21.69
CA ASP A 368 -10.21 -15.66 -20.78
C ASP A 368 -9.52 -14.45 -21.45
N LYS A 369 -8.39 -14.66 -22.16
CA LYS A 369 -7.66 -13.56 -22.83
C LYS A 369 -8.38 -12.95 -24.03
N LEU A 370 -9.27 -13.70 -24.67
CA LEU A 370 -9.99 -13.24 -25.87
C LEU A 370 -11.40 -12.69 -25.55
N GLN A 371 -12.12 -13.30 -24.62
CA GLN A 371 -13.55 -13.07 -24.43
C GLN A 371 -13.89 -12.41 -23.09
N THR A 372 -13.27 -12.87 -22.00
CA THR A 372 -13.54 -12.34 -20.65
C THR A 372 -12.80 -11.02 -20.43
N ASN A 373 -11.47 -11.06 -20.52
CA ASN A 373 -10.61 -9.90 -20.43
C ASN A 373 -10.28 -9.40 -21.84
N LYS A 374 -11.26 -8.75 -22.49
CA LYS A 374 -11.21 -8.34 -23.91
C LYS A 374 -10.04 -7.40 -24.26
N PHE A 375 -9.37 -6.79 -23.27
CA PHE A 375 -8.16 -6.01 -23.51
C PHE A 375 -6.87 -6.81 -23.37
N ALA A 376 -6.87 -8.00 -22.78
CA ALA A 376 -5.64 -8.69 -22.39
C ALA A 376 -4.71 -8.98 -23.57
N LEU A 377 -5.21 -9.59 -24.65
CA LEU A 377 -4.37 -9.89 -25.81
C LEU A 377 -3.82 -8.63 -26.49
N PRO A 378 -4.64 -7.61 -26.86
CA PRO A 378 -4.13 -6.37 -27.45
C PRO A 378 -3.15 -5.58 -26.59
N THR A 379 -3.13 -5.82 -25.27
CA THR A 379 -2.23 -5.14 -24.33
C THR A 379 -0.99 -5.97 -23.98
N LEU A 380 -0.93 -7.24 -24.42
CA LEU A 380 0.24 -8.13 -24.34
C LEU A 380 0.99 -8.24 -25.68
N TYR A 381 0.26 -8.15 -26.79
CA TYR A 381 0.75 -8.40 -28.14
C TYR A 381 0.61 -7.14 -29.00
N ARG A 382 1.75 -6.50 -29.32
CA ARG A 382 1.76 -5.21 -30.04
C ARG A 382 1.05 -5.25 -31.40
N PRO A 383 1.17 -6.29 -32.25
CA PRO A 383 0.44 -6.33 -33.52
C PRO A 383 -1.09 -6.29 -33.38
N SER A 384 -1.65 -6.66 -32.22
CA SER A 384 -3.09 -6.50 -31.91
C SER A 384 -3.43 -5.16 -31.23
N SER A 385 -2.39 -4.42 -30.81
CA SER A 385 -2.46 -3.09 -30.23
C SER A 385 -2.47 -2.01 -31.32
N PHE A 386 -2.94 -0.82 -30.96
CA PHE A 386 -2.74 0.41 -31.72
C PHE A 386 -1.66 1.32 -31.11
N ILE A 387 -0.92 0.84 -30.11
CA ILE A 387 0.24 1.56 -29.57
C ILE A 387 1.34 1.57 -30.64
N PRO A 388 1.84 2.76 -31.05
CA PRO A 388 2.99 2.88 -31.96
C PRO A 388 4.21 2.08 -31.50
N GLU A 389 4.99 1.57 -32.44
CA GLU A 389 6.11 0.68 -32.12
C GLU A 389 7.19 1.35 -31.26
N ASP A 390 7.51 2.61 -31.54
CA ASP A 390 8.44 3.44 -30.76
C ASP A 390 7.96 3.60 -29.31
N ILE A 391 6.66 3.88 -29.12
CA ILE A 391 6.04 3.99 -27.79
C ILE A 391 6.04 2.63 -27.08
N TRP A 392 5.68 1.55 -27.79
CA TRP A 392 5.66 0.21 -27.22
C TRP A 392 7.05 -0.24 -26.77
N ARG A 393 8.10 0.00 -27.57
CA ARG A 393 9.48 -0.34 -27.23
C ARG A 393 10.03 0.54 -26.10
N ALA A 394 9.62 1.81 -26.03
CA ALA A 394 10.02 2.74 -24.97
C ALA A 394 9.20 2.59 -23.67
N CYS A 395 8.06 1.90 -23.73
CA CYS A 395 7.22 1.59 -22.59
C CYS A 395 7.87 0.51 -21.70
N PRO A 396 7.87 0.67 -20.37
CA PRO A 396 8.34 -0.39 -19.48
C PRO A 396 7.59 -1.71 -19.72
N THR A 397 8.33 -2.82 -19.77
CA THR A 397 7.73 -4.16 -19.89
C THR A 397 7.30 -4.74 -18.54
N THR A 398 7.62 -4.04 -17.45
CA THR A 398 7.47 -4.50 -16.07
C THR A 398 7.03 -3.36 -15.15
N THR A 399 6.28 -3.67 -14.11
CA THR A 399 5.96 -2.77 -12.98
C THR A 399 7.02 -2.86 -11.87
N ASN A 400 8.29 -3.08 -12.24
CA ASN A 400 9.38 -3.27 -11.28
C ASN A 400 9.57 -2.05 -10.34
N GLY A 401 9.23 -0.84 -10.79
CA GLY A 401 9.20 0.35 -9.96
C GLY A 401 8.18 0.20 -8.83
N ASN A 402 6.91 -0.07 -9.17
CA ASN A 402 5.84 -0.31 -8.21
C ASN A 402 6.17 -1.49 -7.29
N GLU A 403 6.68 -2.60 -7.82
CA GLU A 403 7.07 -3.75 -6.98
C GLU A 403 8.16 -3.37 -5.96
N GLN A 404 9.11 -2.52 -6.35
CA GLN A 404 10.14 -2.03 -5.43
C GLN A 404 9.57 -1.03 -4.42
N ALA A 405 8.70 -0.11 -4.86
CA ALA A 405 7.99 0.82 -3.98
C ALA A 405 7.17 0.06 -2.93
N HIS A 406 6.34 -0.89 -3.37
CA HIS A 406 5.59 -1.80 -2.52
C HIS A 406 6.49 -2.61 -1.57
N ARG A 407 7.61 -3.17 -2.04
CA ARG A 407 8.54 -3.89 -1.14
C ARG A 407 9.16 -2.97 -0.10
N ASN A 408 9.52 -1.73 -0.47
CA ASN A 408 10.12 -0.78 0.44
C ASN A 408 9.10 -0.31 1.49
N ILE A 409 7.89 0.06 1.07
CA ILE A 409 6.86 0.53 1.99
C ILE A 409 6.32 -0.58 2.89
N ASN A 410 6.34 -1.85 2.44
CA ASN A 410 6.00 -3.00 3.29
C ASN A 410 7.04 -3.25 4.38
N ARG A 411 8.29 -2.78 4.23
CA ARG A 411 9.28 -2.81 5.33
C ARG A 411 8.92 -1.83 6.44
N ASP A 412 8.18 -0.78 6.12
CA ASP A 412 7.64 0.17 7.11
C ASP A 412 6.42 -0.43 7.84
N GLY A 413 5.94 -1.61 7.42
CA GLY A 413 4.96 -2.44 8.13
C GLY A 413 3.87 -3.01 7.21
N VAL A 414 3.28 -4.13 7.65
CA VAL A 414 2.13 -4.80 7.02
C VAL A 414 1.00 -4.98 8.01
N HIS A 415 -0.22 -5.21 7.53
CA HIS A 415 -1.44 -5.31 8.34
C HIS A 415 -1.69 -4.08 9.24
N LEU A 416 -1.50 -2.90 8.68
CA LEU A 416 -1.73 -1.61 9.34
C LEU A 416 -3.24 -1.30 9.44
N THR A 417 -3.60 -0.50 10.43
CA THR A 417 -4.84 0.29 10.47
C THR A 417 -4.87 1.30 9.31
N LEU A 418 -6.05 1.81 8.96
CA LEU A 418 -6.20 2.78 7.86
C LEU A 418 -5.37 4.04 8.11
N LEU A 419 -5.50 4.66 9.28
CA LEU A 419 -4.70 5.83 9.63
C LEU A 419 -3.21 5.52 9.68
N GLY A 420 -2.80 4.36 10.19
CA GLY A 420 -1.41 3.92 10.15
C GLY A 420 -0.86 3.83 8.73
N GLY A 421 -1.64 3.27 7.80
CA GLY A 421 -1.29 3.19 6.37
C GLY A 421 -1.17 4.56 5.70
N ILE A 422 -2.11 5.47 5.98
CA ILE A 422 -2.08 6.86 5.46
C ILE A 422 -0.83 7.59 5.96
N MET A 423 -0.55 7.56 7.26
CA MET A 423 0.57 8.30 7.85
C MET A 423 1.93 7.75 7.43
N ARG A 424 2.08 6.41 7.36
CA ARG A 424 3.29 5.79 6.80
C ARG A 424 3.44 6.09 5.31
N GLY A 425 2.33 6.12 4.57
CA GLY A 425 2.30 6.54 3.16
C GLY A 425 2.81 7.97 3.01
N ARG A 426 2.31 8.89 3.84
CA ARG A 426 2.76 10.29 3.90
C ARG A 426 4.26 10.39 4.13
N ALA A 427 4.77 9.75 5.17
CA ALA A 427 6.21 9.78 5.48
C ALA A 427 7.06 9.23 4.33
N PHE A 428 6.58 8.20 3.61
CA PHE A 428 7.27 7.66 2.45
C PHE A 428 7.29 8.64 1.27
N ASP A 429 6.13 9.21 0.93
CA ASP A 429 5.96 10.11 -0.20
C ASP A 429 6.65 11.48 0.08
N ASP A 430 6.64 11.98 1.32
CA ASP A 430 7.35 13.19 1.75
C ASP A 430 8.88 13.03 1.66
N ARG A 431 9.43 11.86 2.02
CA ARG A 431 10.85 11.57 1.81
C ARG A 431 11.23 11.60 0.32
N ALA A 432 10.33 11.13 -0.55
CA ALA A 432 10.54 11.20 -1.99
C ALA A 432 10.50 12.66 -2.48
N ALA A 433 9.51 13.43 -2.05
CA ALA A 433 9.36 14.86 -2.36
C ALA A 433 10.57 15.68 -1.90
N GLN A 434 11.02 15.49 -0.66
CA GLN A 434 12.15 16.24 -0.12
C GLN A 434 13.44 15.92 -0.88
N SER A 435 13.63 14.65 -1.26
CA SER A 435 14.78 14.27 -2.09
C SER A 435 14.77 14.93 -3.47
N ILE A 436 13.60 15.11 -4.10
CA ILE A 436 13.48 15.83 -5.37
C ILE A 436 13.95 17.26 -5.17
N ASN A 437 13.45 17.94 -4.13
CA ASN A 437 13.81 19.33 -3.84
C ASN A 437 15.31 19.48 -3.57
N VAL A 438 15.91 18.59 -2.79
CA VAL A 438 17.35 18.59 -2.50
C VAL A 438 18.18 18.38 -3.77
N HIS A 439 17.80 17.43 -4.63
CA HIS A 439 18.50 17.22 -5.90
C HIS A 439 18.34 18.43 -6.83
N ALA A 440 17.14 19.00 -6.95
CA ALA A 440 16.90 20.16 -7.80
C ALA A 440 17.66 21.41 -7.33
N LEU A 441 17.80 21.61 -6.01
CA LEU A 441 18.45 22.78 -5.44
C LEU A 441 19.98 22.63 -5.34
N LEU A 442 20.47 21.44 -4.96
CA LEU A 442 21.86 21.22 -4.57
C LEU A 442 22.59 20.18 -5.45
N GLY A 443 21.89 19.51 -6.36
CA GLY A 443 22.46 18.43 -7.17
C GLY A 443 22.75 17.14 -6.40
N ILE A 444 22.26 17.00 -5.17
CA ILE A 444 22.57 15.85 -4.30
C ILE A 444 21.58 14.71 -4.55
N SER A 445 22.08 13.61 -5.10
CA SER A 445 21.36 12.35 -5.29
C SER A 445 21.16 11.57 -3.98
N THR A 446 20.12 10.72 -3.92
CA THR A 446 19.87 9.82 -2.76
C THR A 446 20.85 8.65 -2.66
N ARG A 447 21.70 8.48 -3.67
CA ARG A 447 22.67 7.40 -3.81
C ARG A 447 23.90 7.96 -4.49
N ASP A 448 25.08 7.45 -4.12
CA ASP A 448 26.35 7.85 -4.74
C ASP A 448 26.45 7.47 -6.23
N ARG A 449 25.64 6.49 -6.66
CA ARG A 449 25.58 6.04 -8.05
C ARG A 449 24.21 6.29 -8.63
N ASP A 450 24.18 7.13 -9.66
CA ASP A 450 22.96 7.45 -10.38
C ASP A 450 22.39 6.22 -11.09
N ALA A 451 21.06 6.08 -11.01
CA ALA A 451 20.33 5.00 -11.66
C ALA A 451 20.07 5.32 -13.14
N THR A 452 21.12 5.70 -13.88
CA THR A 452 21.03 6.10 -15.30
C THR A 452 20.36 5.03 -16.15
N HIS A 453 19.77 5.42 -17.29
CA HIS A 453 19.17 4.46 -18.23
C HIS A 453 20.17 3.38 -18.67
N ALA A 454 21.41 3.78 -18.97
CA ALA A 454 22.49 2.86 -19.32
C ALA A 454 22.82 1.89 -18.16
N TYR A 455 22.91 2.40 -16.93
CA TYR A 455 23.17 1.57 -15.76
C TYR A 455 22.04 0.56 -15.50
N ARG A 456 20.78 0.99 -15.61
CA ARG A 456 19.62 0.12 -15.46
C ARG A 456 19.54 -0.93 -16.57
N ALA A 457 19.83 -0.54 -17.81
CA ALA A 457 19.88 -1.45 -18.95
C ALA A 457 20.96 -2.51 -18.76
N SER A 458 22.18 -2.10 -18.38
CA SER A 458 23.29 -3.02 -18.05
C SER A 458 22.91 -4.01 -16.95
N ARG A 459 22.37 -3.53 -15.82
CA ARG A 459 21.86 -4.38 -14.73
C ARG A 459 20.79 -5.36 -15.21
N SER A 460 19.88 -4.93 -16.08
CA SER A 460 18.82 -5.77 -16.64
C SER A 460 19.40 -6.88 -17.51
N ILE A 461 20.38 -6.56 -18.36
CA ILE A 461 21.08 -7.54 -19.21
C ILE A 461 21.81 -8.56 -18.33
N THR A 462 22.57 -8.13 -17.32
CA THR A 462 23.26 -9.04 -16.39
C THR A 462 22.27 -9.98 -15.68
N ARG A 463 21.12 -9.47 -15.23
CA ARG A 463 20.09 -10.31 -14.61
C ARG A 463 19.53 -11.36 -15.57
N GLN A 464 19.29 -11.00 -16.82
CA GLN A 464 18.83 -11.94 -17.85
C GLN A 464 19.90 -12.98 -18.21
N GLY A 465 21.17 -12.57 -18.29
CA GLY A 465 22.31 -13.46 -18.49
C GLY A 465 22.46 -14.47 -17.33
N ASN A 466 22.37 -13.99 -16.09
CA ASN A 466 22.44 -14.84 -14.90
C ASN A 466 21.24 -15.79 -14.79
N LEU A 467 20.04 -15.37 -15.18
CA LEU A 467 18.86 -16.26 -15.25
C LEU A 467 19.07 -17.40 -16.27
N ARG A 468 19.70 -17.13 -17.42
CA ARG A 468 20.04 -18.18 -18.40
C ARG A 468 21.09 -19.15 -17.85
N LEU A 469 22.12 -18.65 -17.16
CA LEU A 469 23.14 -19.46 -16.49
C LEU A 469 22.57 -20.32 -15.35
N CYS A 470 21.70 -19.77 -14.50
CA CYS A 470 21.03 -20.54 -13.45
C CYS A 470 20.12 -21.64 -14.01
N HIS A 471 19.41 -21.38 -15.12
CA HIS A 471 18.65 -22.44 -15.80
C HIS A 471 19.57 -23.53 -16.35
N LEU A 472 20.74 -23.18 -16.92
CA LEU A 472 21.72 -24.15 -17.41
C LEU A 472 22.32 -25.01 -16.28
N LEU A 473 22.63 -24.39 -15.13
CA LEU A 473 23.17 -25.07 -13.96
C LEU A 473 22.16 -26.04 -13.33
N ILE A 474 20.87 -25.69 -13.27
CA ILE A 474 19.82 -26.60 -12.78
C ILE A 474 19.66 -27.83 -13.70
N PHE A 475 19.89 -27.70 -15.01
CA PHE A 475 19.89 -28.84 -15.93
C PHE A 475 21.15 -29.72 -15.81
N LEU A 476 22.31 -29.12 -15.52
CA LEU A 476 23.56 -29.86 -15.33
C LEU A 476 23.66 -30.59 -13.99
N THR A 477 22.91 -30.17 -12.96
CA THR A 477 22.85 -30.86 -11.66
C THR A 477 21.73 -31.88 -11.54
N ALA A 478 20.91 -32.05 -12.59
CA ALA A 478 19.80 -33.01 -12.63
C ALA A 478 20.03 -34.13 -13.68
N SER A 479 21.27 -34.32 -14.11
CA SER A 479 21.70 -35.43 -14.99
C SER A 479 22.43 -36.49 -14.17
#